data_AF-A0A5K1DWL1-F1
#
_entry.id   AF-A0A5K1DWL1-F1
#
_cell.length_a   1.000
_cell.length_b   1.000
_cell.length_c   1.000
_cell.angle_alpha   90.00
_cell.angle_beta   90.00
_cell.angle_gamma   90.00
#
_symmetry.space_group_name_H-M   'P 1'
#
loop_
_entity.id
_entity.type
_entity.pdbx_description
1 polymer ?
#
loop_
_entity_poly.entity_id
_entity_poly.type
_entity_poly.pdbx_seq_one_letter_code
_entity_poly.pdbx_strand_id
1 'polypeptide(L)' 'GGTGFVEQVTFRNIVMENVSNPIIIDQYYCDSFVPCPNQ' A
#
# COMPACT_ATOMS: atom_id res chain seq x y z
N GLY A 1 -7.96 11.31 -3.25
CA GLY A 1 -8.92 10.35 -2.68
C GLY A 1 -9.57 10.92 -1.43
N GLY A 2 -10.15 10.06 -0.59
CA GLY A 2 -10.65 10.42 0.74
C GLY A 2 -9.52 10.51 1.78
N THR A 3 -9.82 11.03 2.97
CA THR A 3 -8.88 11.13 4.09
C THR A 3 -9.27 10.17 5.21
N GLY A 4 -8.28 9.56 5.86
CA GLY A 4 -8.51 8.60 6.94
C GLY A 4 -7.20 8.07 7.53
N PHE A 5 -7.32 7.28 8.59
CA PHE A 5 -6.21 6.58 9.22
C PHE A 5 -6.54 5.10 9.36
N VAL A 6 -5.51 4.25 9.32
CA VAL A 6 -5.62 2.81 9.52
C VAL A 6 -4.68 2.44 10.65
N GLU A 7 -5.18 1.67 11.62
CA GLU A 7 -4.42 1.20 12.77
C GLU A 7 -4.69 -0.29 13.05
N GLN A 8 -3.85 -0.90 13.89
CA GLN A 8 -3.96 -2.30 14.31
C GLN A 8 -3.87 -3.36 13.18
N VAL A 9 -3.11 -3.07 12.13
CA VAL A 9 -2.85 -4.01 11.03
C VAL A 9 -1.84 -5.07 11.46
N THR A 10 -2.22 -6.36 11.38
CA THR A 10 -1.33 -7.48 11.71
C THR A 10 -1.12 -8.38 10.49
N PHE A 11 0.13 -8.56 10.09
CA PHE A 11 0.54 -9.57 9.11
C PHE A 11 1.14 -10.76 9.87
N ARG A 12 0.57 -11.96 9.72
CA ARG A 12 1.01 -13.15 10.47
C ARG A 12 1.08 -14.38 9.59
N ASN A 13 2.15 -15.17 9.79
CA ASN A 13 2.40 -16.44 9.10
C ASN A 13 2.40 -16.34 7.57
N ILE A 14 2.94 -15.23 7.02
CA ILE A 14 3.03 -15.04 5.57
C ILE A 14 4.35 -15.62 5.07
N VAL A 15 4.27 -16.51 4.09
CA VAL A 15 5.42 -17.08 3.38
C VAL A 15 5.54 -16.37 2.04
N MET A 16 6.72 -15.83 1.76
CA MET A 16 7.02 -15.12 0.52
C MET A 16 8.19 -15.80 -0.17
N GLU A 17 7.97 -16.34 -1.37
CA GLU A 17 8.97 -17.09 -2.12
C GLU A 17 9.32 -16.33 -3.40
N ASN A 18 10.60 -15.98 -3.55
CA ASN A 18 11.14 -15.32 -4.75
C ASN A 18 10.40 -14.02 -5.17
N VAL A 19 10.04 -13.18 -4.19
CA VAL A 19 9.29 -11.92 -4.42
C VAL A 19 10.20 -10.71 -4.23
N SER A 20 10.19 -9.76 -5.17
CA SER A 20 10.99 -8.53 -5.08
C SER A 20 10.47 -7.55 -4.03
N ASN A 21 9.15 -7.47 -3.85
CA ASN A 21 8.50 -6.57 -2.89
C ASN A 21 7.38 -7.32 -2.17
N PRO A 22 7.69 -8.03 -1.07
CA PRO A 22 6.71 -8.90 -0.44
C PRO A 22 5.52 -8.15 0.19
N ILE A 23 5.76 -6.96 0.75
CA ILE A 23 4.69 -6.10 1.27
C ILE A 23 4.98 -4.68 0.79
N ILE A 24 4.00 -4.06 0.15
CA ILE A 24 4.04 -2.66 -0.27
C ILE A 24 2.89 -1.93 0.43
N ILE A 25 3.22 -0.84 1.10
CA ILE A 25 2.25 0.12 1.64
C ILE A 25 2.51 1.43 0.92
N ASP A 26 1.62 1.80 0.00
CA ASP A 26 1.75 2.99 -0.82
C ASP A 26 0.60 3.96 -0.53
N GLN A 27 0.88 4.97 0.29
CA GLN A 27 -0.08 6.04 0.62
C GLN A 27 -0.26 7.06 -0.51
N TYR A 28 0.52 6.94 -1.58
CA TYR A 28 0.43 7.76 -2.78
C TYR A 28 -0.07 6.94 -3.97
N TYR A 29 -0.69 5.78 -3.72
CA TYR A 29 -1.25 4.95 -4.77
C TYR A 29 -2.26 5.74 -5.58
N CYS A 30 -2.01 5.78 -6.89
CA CYS A 30 -2.82 6.47 -7.85
C CYS A 30 -3.18 5.51 -8.99
N ASP A 31 -4.46 5.21 -9.14
CA ASP A 31 -4.97 4.34 -10.22
C ASP A 31 -5.31 5.12 -11.50
N SER A 32 -5.08 6.43 -11.51
CA SER A 32 -5.28 7.32 -12.65
C SER A 32 -4.06 7.37 -13.57
N PHE A 33 -4.30 7.44 -14.89
CA PHE A 33 -3.24 7.69 -15.89
C PHE A 33 -2.58 9.07 -15.73
N VAL A 34 -3.31 10.03 -15.16
CA VAL A 34 -2.76 11.32 -14.76
C VAL A 34 -2.32 11.21 -13.30
N PRO A 35 -1.04 11.53 -12.97
CA PRO A 35 -0.57 11.49 -11.59
C PRO A 35 -1.46 12.35 -10.69
N CYS A 36 -1.94 11.78 -9.59
CA CYS A 36 -2.63 12.55 -8.57
C CYS A 36 -1.63 13.34 -7.73
N PRO A 37 -2.00 14.53 -7.26
CA PRO A 37 -1.21 15.23 -6.26
C PRO A 37 -1.19 14.38 -4.98
N ASN A 38 0.00 14.24 -4.41
CA ASN A 38 0.17 13.63 -3.09
C ASN A 38 -0.67 14.43 -2.07
N GLN A 39 -1.37 13.71 -1.19
CA GLN A 39 -2.18 14.28 -0.13
C GLN A 39 -1.37 14.53 1.14
#